data_AF-A0A967KTU1-F1
#
_entry.id   AF-A0A967KTU1-F1
#
_cell.length_a   1.000
_cell.length_b   1.000
_cell.length_c   1.000
_cell.angle_alpha   90.00
_cell.angle_beta   90.00
_cell.angle_gamma   90.00
#
_symmetry.space_group_name_H-M   'P 1'
#
loop_
_entity.id
_entity.type
_entity.pdbx_description
1 polymer ?
#
loop_
_entity_poly.entity_id
_entity_poly.type
_entity_poly.pdbx_seq_one_letter_code
_entity_poly.pdbx_strand_id
1 'polypeptide(L)'
;MKVAFITSAYRTVFFWSLAKHIENAGHKVFWISPNRRWARWLVNQNVSEEQILDITRYGHDWTAGSMRSITDRQELSNLEGCTHWNINNLIMMDPLLSRRKYSHSLQYLSSCYNRISKFLLSAKIAIVFGERAWALELITDQICQKHGISFLLPDYSRIPNNRFLFFSGPIRNQIVPIREITDKDLIDAESLVKDFRNNTPRPDYMLINKAVLQFNKQRLYDITKHLICLTRDKFDETSRRPMDLILEHIRQILRSKLSCLSGVFENPVHSPGRPYVLFLLQKQPESSINVQGVPFCNQVEISKALGRTLPINYDLYIKEHIVALPHRPIGFYRRLRQIPGAQLISPFANTFDLMRHAELVVTITGTGAFEAALLGRPAATIAPIYFDKIVRFPRYNPFETSLTQLIEEAQKYDSQITGKQIEFVAFLLAQSFPGEVGDALWIPKSMNSENIEQVAKGFLGVMRVYEHNNGNKQLYRVIRNYA
;
A
#
# COMPACT_ATOMS: atom_id res chain seq x y z
N MET A 1 -0.69 -25.29 12.46
CA MET A 1 -1.39 -24.81 11.23
C MET A 1 -0.48 -24.87 9.98
N LYS A 2 -1.04 -24.86 8.76
CA LYS A 2 -0.29 -24.68 7.51
C LYS A 2 -0.51 -23.27 6.95
N VAL A 3 0.57 -22.56 6.65
CA VAL A 3 0.54 -21.18 6.15
C VAL A 3 1.31 -21.06 4.85
N ALA A 4 0.98 -20.08 4.02
CA ALA A 4 1.73 -19.78 2.79
C ALA A 4 2.23 -18.35 2.76
N PHE A 5 3.44 -18.12 2.22
CA PHE A 5 3.94 -16.80 1.87
C PHE A 5 3.96 -16.61 0.35
N ILE A 6 3.62 -15.42 -0.11
CA ILE A 6 3.85 -15.02 -1.51
C ILE A 6 5.23 -14.36 -1.59
N THR A 7 6.10 -14.87 -2.47
CA THR A 7 7.43 -14.28 -2.65
C THR A 7 7.32 -12.93 -3.34
N SER A 8 7.91 -11.89 -2.77
CA SER A 8 7.94 -10.52 -3.31
C SER A 8 9.35 -9.95 -3.18
N ALA A 9 10.03 -9.73 -4.30
CA ALA A 9 11.37 -9.14 -4.36
C ALA A 9 12.30 -9.62 -3.22
N TYR A 10 13.08 -8.72 -2.59
CA TYR A 10 13.98 -9.10 -1.50
C TYR A 10 13.26 -9.24 -0.16
N ARG A 11 11.99 -8.84 -0.04
CA ARG A 11 11.12 -9.21 1.08
C ARG A 11 10.99 -10.73 1.22
N THR A 12 11.19 -11.50 0.15
CA THR A 12 11.29 -12.97 0.22
C THR A 12 12.32 -13.46 1.24
N VAL A 13 13.48 -12.79 1.36
CA VAL A 13 14.53 -13.15 2.32
C VAL A 13 14.08 -12.90 3.76
N PHE A 14 13.37 -11.80 3.97
CA PHE A 14 12.76 -11.45 5.25
C PHE A 14 11.69 -12.49 5.65
N PHE A 15 10.74 -12.79 4.75
CA PHE A 15 9.73 -13.81 4.99
C PHE A 15 10.32 -15.19 5.24
N TRP A 16 11.40 -15.56 4.55
CA TRP A 16 12.06 -16.85 4.78
C TRP A 16 12.68 -16.92 6.17
N SER A 17 13.24 -15.82 6.66
CA SER A 17 13.77 -15.75 8.03
C SER A 17 12.65 -15.93 9.06
N LEU A 18 11.49 -15.30 8.85
CA LEU A 18 10.30 -15.48 9.68
C LEU A 18 9.75 -16.91 9.60
N ALA A 19 9.75 -17.51 8.41
CA ALA A 19 9.25 -18.87 8.19
C ALA A 19 9.95 -19.89 9.09
N LYS A 20 11.27 -19.74 9.32
CA LYS A 20 12.01 -20.62 10.25
C LYS A 20 11.47 -20.57 11.67
N HIS A 21 11.14 -19.38 12.18
CA HIS A 21 10.55 -19.24 13.51
C HIS A 21 9.14 -19.86 13.57
N ILE A 22 8.37 -19.72 12.49
CA ILE A 22 7.05 -20.32 12.36
C ILE A 22 7.13 -21.85 12.32
N GLU A 23 8.12 -22.42 11.61
CA GLU A 23 8.38 -23.86 11.56
C GLU A 23 8.86 -24.41 12.90
N ASN A 24 9.76 -23.70 13.58
CA ASN A 24 10.21 -24.05 14.93
C ASN A 24 9.07 -24.04 15.97
N ALA A 25 8.02 -23.24 15.74
CA ALA A 25 6.80 -23.25 16.53
C ALA A 25 5.81 -24.37 16.16
N GLY A 26 6.18 -25.30 15.27
CA GLY A 26 5.39 -26.48 14.91
C GLY A 26 4.39 -26.27 13.77
N HIS A 27 4.45 -25.15 13.05
CA HIS A 27 3.61 -24.91 11.88
C HIS A 27 4.35 -25.34 10.59
N LYS A 28 3.62 -25.55 9.49
CA LYS A 28 4.23 -25.83 8.18
C LYS A 28 4.11 -24.63 7.26
N VAL A 29 5.20 -24.28 6.58
CA VAL A 29 5.23 -23.13 5.65
C VAL A 29 5.25 -23.60 4.20
N PHE A 30 4.49 -22.89 3.37
CA PHE A 30 4.38 -23.08 1.93
C PHE A 30 4.68 -21.75 1.22
N TRP A 31 4.95 -21.82 -0.09
CA TRP A 31 5.38 -20.66 -0.87
C TRP A 31 4.65 -20.61 -2.20
N ILE A 32 4.19 -19.43 -2.57
CA ILE A 32 3.69 -19.13 -3.92
C ILE A 32 4.68 -18.16 -4.55
N SER A 33 5.31 -18.56 -5.64
CA SER A 33 6.32 -17.75 -6.31
C SER A 33 5.87 -17.35 -7.71
N PRO A 34 5.81 -16.04 -8.02
CA PRO A 34 5.47 -15.56 -9.34
C PRO A 34 6.66 -15.66 -10.31
N ASN A 35 7.86 -15.95 -9.82
CA ASN A 35 9.08 -16.07 -10.62
C ASN A 35 9.97 -17.24 -10.19
N ARG A 36 10.68 -17.81 -11.17
CA ARG A 36 11.57 -18.97 -10.99
C ARG A 36 12.78 -18.65 -10.14
N ARG A 37 13.21 -17.39 -10.11
CA ARG A 37 14.38 -16.95 -9.33
C ARG A 37 14.17 -17.23 -7.84
N TRP A 38 13.04 -16.80 -7.28
CA TRP A 38 12.78 -17.00 -5.85
C TRP A 38 12.40 -18.44 -5.52
N ALA A 39 11.67 -19.12 -6.40
CA ALA A 39 11.42 -20.56 -6.25
C ALA A 39 12.72 -21.37 -6.13
N ARG A 40 13.69 -21.17 -7.05
CA ARG A 40 15.01 -21.82 -6.97
C ARG A 40 15.81 -21.40 -5.75
N TRP A 41 15.75 -20.12 -5.39
CA TRP A 41 16.44 -19.63 -4.20
C TRP A 41 15.93 -20.33 -2.94
N LEU A 42 14.61 -20.52 -2.80
CA LEU A 42 13.99 -21.27 -1.69
C LEU A 42 14.43 -22.74 -1.65
N VAL A 43 14.49 -23.42 -2.81
CA VAL A 43 15.03 -24.78 -2.90
C VAL A 43 16.48 -24.85 -2.42
N ASN A 44 17.31 -23.87 -2.81
CA ASN A 44 18.69 -23.77 -2.32
C ASN A 44 18.80 -23.45 -0.82
N GLN A 45 17.71 -22.97 -0.20
CA GLN A 45 17.59 -22.82 1.25
C GLN A 45 16.99 -24.05 1.93
N ASN A 46 16.94 -25.20 1.24
CA ASN A 46 16.39 -26.48 1.70
C ASN A 46 14.86 -26.49 1.92
N VAL A 47 14.11 -25.60 1.26
CA VAL A 47 12.65 -25.71 1.20
C VAL A 47 12.28 -26.79 0.19
N SER A 48 11.41 -27.74 0.57
CA SER A 48 10.97 -28.82 -0.32
C SER A 48 10.25 -28.26 -1.55
N GLU A 49 10.49 -28.83 -2.73
CA GLU A 49 9.78 -28.44 -3.95
C GLU A 49 8.27 -28.60 -3.84
N GLU A 50 7.78 -29.57 -3.06
CA GLU A 50 6.36 -29.79 -2.83
C GLU A 50 5.70 -28.65 -2.03
N GLN A 51 6.51 -27.88 -1.28
CA GLN A 51 6.05 -26.71 -0.53
C GLN A 51 6.04 -25.44 -1.39
N ILE A 52 6.49 -25.49 -2.65
CA ILE A 52 6.65 -24.31 -3.50
C ILE A 52 5.79 -24.44 -4.76
N LEU A 53 4.83 -23.54 -4.93
CA LEU A 53 4.17 -23.29 -6.20
C LEU A 53 4.95 -22.26 -7.02
N ASP A 54 5.73 -22.72 -8.00
CA ASP A 54 6.36 -21.87 -9.01
C ASP A 54 5.42 -21.69 -10.21
N ILE A 55 4.79 -20.51 -10.31
CA ILE A 55 3.82 -20.20 -11.37
C ILE A 55 4.47 -20.25 -12.75
N THR A 56 5.75 -19.91 -12.87
CA THR A 56 6.45 -19.84 -14.17
C THR A 56 6.62 -21.21 -14.84
N ARG A 57 6.51 -22.31 -14.08
CA ARG A 57 6.47 -23.67 -14.64
C ARG A 57 5.29 -23.87 -15.61
N TYR A 58 4.26 -23.03 -15.49
CA TYR A 58 3.05 -23.07 -16.32
C TYR A 58 3.00 -21.97 -17.39
N GLY A 59 4.09 -21.25 -17.63
CA GLY A 59 4.10 -20.08 -18.52
C GLY A 59 3.67 -20.30 -19.97
N HIS A 60 3.67 -21.55 -20.42
CA HIS A 60 3.07 -21.92 -21.70
C HIS A 60 1.56 -21.64 -21.76
N ASP A 61 0.85 -21.68 -20.62
CA ASP A 61 -0.60 -21.42 -20.53
C ASP A 61 -0.98 -20.01 -21.05
N TRP A 62 -0.11 -19.01 -20.92
CA TRP A 62 -0.38 -17.62 -21.33
C TRP A 62 0.56 -17.07 -22.42
N THR A 63 1.42 -17.92 -22.98
CA THR A 63 2.34 -17.53 -24.07
C THR A 63 2.12 -18.31 -25.37
N ALA A 64 1.40 -19.44 -25.33
CA ALA A 64 1.22 -20.32 -26.49
C ALA A 64 0.27 -19.76 -27.58
N GLY A 65 -0.27 -18.54 -27.42
CA GLY A 65 -1.10 -17.88 -28.44
C GLY A 65 -2.45 -18.54 -28.73
N SER A 66 -2.83 -19.60 -28.00
CA SER A 66 -4.05 -20.38 -28.28
C SER A 66 -5.32 -19.72 -27.74
N MET A 67 -6.42 -19.88 -28.48
CA MET A 67 -7.77 -19.37 -28.22
C MET A 67 -8.47 -20.01 -26.99
N ARG A 68 -7.94 -19.84 -25.78
CA ARG A 68 -8.65 -20.22 -24.53
C ARG A 68 -9.58 -19.12 -23.99
N SER A 69 -9.72 -18.01 -24.71
CA SER A 69 -10.34 -16.79 -24.18
C SER A 69 -11.77 -16.97 -23.65
N ILE A 70 -12.57 -17.87 -24.22
CA ILE A 70 -13.95 -18.13 -23.73
C ILE A 70 -13.91 -18.91 -22.41
N THR A 71 -13.14 -20.00 -22.36
CA THR A 71 -12.98 -20.81 -21.14
C THR A 71 -12.32 -20.02 -20.01
N ASP A 72 -11.25 -19.26 -20.32
CA ASP A 72 -10.57 -18.40 -19.34
C ASP A 72 -11.53 -17.35 -18.76
N ARG A 73 -12.37 -16.74 -19.61
CA ARG A 73 -13.38 -15.79 -19.16
C ARG A 73 -14.40 -16.44 -18.23
N GLN A 74 -14.86 -17.65 -18.56
CA GLN A 74 -15.83 -18.38 -17.74
C GLN A 74 -15.24 -18.79 -16.39
N GLU A 75 -13.98 -19.24 -16.37
CA GLU A 75 -13.28 -19.57 -15.13
C GLU A 75 -13.09 -18.34 -14.24
N LEU A 76 -12.65 -17.23 -14.84
CA LEU A 76 -12.44 -15.97 -14.13
C LEU A 76 -13.75 -15.30 -13.70
N SER A 77 -14.83 -15.43 -14.48
CA SER A 77 -16.15 -14.93 -14.06
C SER A 77 -16.68 -15.65 -12.82
N ASN A 78 -16.24 -16.89 -12.57
CA ASN A 78 -16.58 -17.61 -11.34
C ASN A 78 -15.85 -17.08 -10.09
N LEU A 79 -14.84 -16.21 -10.26
CA LEU A 79 -14.25 -15.42 -9.18
C LEU A 79 -14.96 -14.08 -8.99
N GLU A 80 -15.49 -13.50 -10.08
CA GLU A 80 -16.29 -12.29 -10.01
C GLU A 80 -17.56 -12.54 -9.17
N GLY A 81 -17.92 -11.58 -8.31
CA GLY A 81 -19.03 -11.71 -7.36
C GLY A 81 -18.67 -12.34 -6.01
N CYS A 82 -17.53 -13.04 -5.88
CA CYS A 82 -17.04 -13.50 -4.57
C CYS A 82 -16.31 -12.39 -3.78
N THR A 83 -15.89 -11.32 -4.46
CA THR A 83 -15.07 -10.24 -3.87
C THR A 83 -15.48 -8.86 -4.41
N HIS A 84 -14.84 -7.80 -3.89
CA HIS A 84 -15.07 -6.40 -4.31
C HIS A 84 -14.53 -6.03 -5.69
N TRP A 85 -13.70 -6.87 -6.34
CA TRP A 85 -12.98 -6.47 -7.56
C TRP A 85 -13.33 -7.33 -8.77
N ASN A 86 -13.57 -6.67 -9.90
CA ASN A 86 -13.68 -7.32 -11.20
C ASN A 86 -12.29 -7.61 -11.77
N ILE A 87 -12.19 -8.61 -12.64
CA ILE A 87 -10.93 -9.06 -13.25
C ILE A 87 -10.29 -7.95 -14.08
N ASN A 88 -11.11 -7.17 -14.79
CA ASN A 88 -10.62 -6.01 -15.53
C ASN A 88 -9.94 -4.98 -14.61
N ASN A 89 -10.47 -4.82 -13.39
CA ASN A 89 -9.89 -3.91 -12.42
C ASN A 89 -8.53 -4.43 -11.94
N LEU A 90 -8.41 -5.73 -11.63
CA LEU A 90 -7.12 -6.37 -11.28
C LEU A 90 -6.05 -6.12 -12.35
N ILE A 91 -6.41 -6.23 -13.64
CA ILE A 91 -5.50 -5.97 -14.75
C ILE A 91 -5.08 -4.50 -14.78
N MET A 92 -6.00 -3.56 -14.55
CA MET A 92 -5.72 -2.12 -14.53
C MET A 92 -4.89 -1.69 -13.32
N MET A 93 -5.07 -2.34 -12.17
CA MET A 93 -4.34 -2.06 -10.93
C MET A 93 -2.86 -2.45 -11.03
N ASP A 94 -2.54 -3.49 -11.82
CA ASP A 94 -1.19 -3.98 -12.00
C ASP A 94 -0.39 -3.13 -13.03
N PRO A 95 0.72 -2.48 -12.64
CA PRO A 95 1.47 -1.59 -13.53
C PRO A 95 2.15 -2.29 -14.73
N LEU A 96 2.35 -3.60 -14.67
CA LEU A 96 2.99 -4.40 -15.72
C LEU A 96 1.93 -5.10 -16.57
N LEU A 97 0.96 -5.76 -15.93
CA LEU A 97 -0.08 -6.52 -16.61
C LEU A 97 -1.02 -5.59 -17.42
N SER A 98 -1.26 -4.37 -16.94
CA SER A 98 -2.03 -3.33 -17.68
C SER A 98 -1.41 -2.93 -19.02
N ARG A 99 -0.12 -3.23 -19.24
CA ARG A 99 0.60 -2.95 -20.51
C ARG A 99 0.64 -4.15 -21.45
N ARG A 100 0.18 -5.31 -21.00
CA ARG A 100 0.10 -6.53 -21.82
C ARG A 100 -1.16 -6.49 -22.69
N LYS A 101 -1.18 -7.35 -23.72
CA LYS A 101 -2.40 -7.59 -24.48
C LYS A 101 -3.47 -8.15 -23.53
N TYR A 102 -4.71 -7.70 -23.67
CA TYR A 102 -5.78 -8.13 -22.78
C TYR A 102 -5.97 -9.66 -22.75
N SER A 103 -5.86 -10.35 -23.89
CA SER A 103 -5.93 -11.81 -23.96
C SER A 103 -4.83 -12.51 -23.14
N HIS A 104 -3.60 -11.97 -23.18
CA HIS A 104 -2.47 -12.46 -22.40
C HIS A 104 -2.75 -12.31 -20.90
N SER A 105 -3.26 -11.15 -20.49
CA SER A 105 -3.60 -10.87 -19.09
C SER A 105 -4.67 -11.82 -18.55
N LEU A 106 -5.70 -12.12 -19.35
CA LEU A 106 -6.72 -13.10 -18.99
C LEU A 106 -6.15 -14.51 -18.85
N GLN A 107 -5.33 -14.96 -19.80
CA GLN A 107 -4.71 -16.28 -19.74
C GLN A 107 -3.79 -16.44 -18.53
N TYR A 108 -3.01 -15.41 -18.22
CA TYR A 108 -2.14 -15.40 -17.05
C TYR A 108 -2.94 -15.50 -15.75
N LEU A 109 -3.99 -14.69 -15.61
CA LEU A 109 -4.86 -14.72 -14.43
C LEU A 109 -5.63 -16.05 -14.30
N SER A 110 -6.12 -16.60 -15.41
CA SER A 110 -6.78 -17.91 -15.46
C SER A 110 -5.84 -19.03 -14.99
N SER A 111 -4.59 -19.05 -15.49
CA SER A 111 -3.59 -19.99 -15.00
C SER A 111 -3.29 -19.78 -13.51
N CYS A 112 -3.09 -18.54 -13.05
CA CYS A 112 -2.91 -18.24 -11.64
C CYS A 112 -4.07 -18.77 -10.78
N TYR A 113 -5.32 -18.50 -11.18
CA TYR A 113 -6.51 -18.97 -10.49
C TYR A 113 -6.49 -20.49 -10.30
N ASN A 114 -6.33 -21.24 -11.39
CA ASN A 114 -6.38 -22.69 -11.37
C ASN A 114 -5.24 -23.31 -10.54
N ARG A 115 -4.01 -22.83 -10.73
CA ARG A 115 -2.83 -23.38 -10.04
C ARG A 115 -2.82 -23.04 -8.55
N ILE A 116 -3.14 -21.79 -8.20
CA ILE A 116 -3.14 -21.33 -6.82
C ILE A 116 -4.30 -21.94 -6.05
N SER A 117 -5.51 -21.97 -6.61
CA SER A 117 -6.66 -22.63 -5.96
C SER A 117 -6.35 -24.11 -5.66
N LYS A 118 -5.85 -24.86 -6.65
CA LYS A 118 -5.48 -26.26 -6.45
C LYS A 118 -4.42 -26.43 -5.36
N PHE A 119 -3.38 -25.59 -5.34
CA PHE A 119 -2.29 -25.65 -4.38
C PHE A 119 -2.75 -25.34 -2.95
N LEU A 120 -3.52 -24.25 -2.76
CA LEU A 120 -4.02 -23.85 -1.46
C LEU A 120 -4.95 -24.92 -0.86
N LEU A 121 -5.84 -25.48 -1.68
CA LEU A 121 -6.80 -26.50 -1.25
C LEU A 121 -6.14 -27.86 -0.98
N SER A 122 -5.24 -28.32 -1.85
CA SER A 122 -4.56 -29.61 -1.66
C SER A 122 -3.64 -29.59 -0.44
N ALA A 123 -2.90 -28.49 -0.25
CA ALA A 123 -2.07 -28.31 0.91
C ALA A 123 -2.90 -28.06 2.18
N LYS A 124 -4.17 -27.67 2.08
CA LYS A 124 -5.04 -27.24 3.20
C LYS A 124 -4.43 -26.04 3.93
N ILE A 125 -4.07 -25.00 3.17
CA ILE A 125 -3.54 -23.75 3.70
C ILE A 125 -4.66 -23.02 4.46
N ALA A 126 -4.35 -22.56 5.67
CA ALA A 126 -5.29 -21.81 6.50
C ALA A 126 -5.09 -20.30 6.40
N ILE A 127 -3.83 -19.85 6.28
CA ILE A 127 -3.47 -18.44 6.17
C ILE A 127 -2.47 -18.24 5.03
N VAL A 128 -2.71 -17.23 4.20
CA VAL A 128 -1.76 -16.70 3.21
C VAL A 128 -1.28 -15.33 3.67
N PHE A 129 0.04 -15.15 3.76
CA PHE A 129 0.69 -13.87 3.97
C PHE A 129 1.24 -13.34 2.64
N GLY A 130 0.88 -12.13 2.28
CA GLY A 130 1.33 -11.50 1.03
C GLY A 130 1.15 -10.00 1.05
N GLU A 131 1.60 -9.34 -0.01
CA GLU A 131 1.22 -7.96 -0.27
C GLU A 131 -0.13 -7.91 -1.03
N ARG A 132 -0.66 -6.72 -1.28
CA ARG A 132 -1.80 -6.50 -2.21
C ARG A 132 -1.38 -5.50 -3.26
N ALA A 133 -0.30 -5.81 -3.98
CA ALA A 133 0.39 -4.83 -4.82
C ALA A 133 0.30 -5.12 -6.32
N TRP A 134 0.10 -6.38 -6.71
CA TRP A 134 0.07 -6.81 -8.11
C TRP A 134 -0.97 -7.89 -8.37
N ALA A 135 -1.24 -8.18 -9.64
CA ALA A 135 -2.32 -9.03 -10.10
C ALA A 135 -2.34 -10.43 -9.45
N LEU A 136 -1.17 -11.06 -9.27
CA LEU A 136 -1.05 -12.39 -8.66
C LEU A 136 -1.48 -12.39 -7.18
N GLU A 137 -1.14 -11.36 -6.42
CA GLU A 137 -1.58 -11.24 -5.02
C GLU A 137 -3.06 -10.96 -4.94
N LEU A 138 -3.56 -10.05 -5.78
CA LEU A 138 -4.97 -9.69 -5.80
C LEU A 138 -5.84 -10.90 -6.14
N ILE A 139 -5.46 -11.69 -7.16
CA ILE A 139 -6.20 -12.92 -7.48
C ILE A 139 -6.04 -13.98 -6.40
N THR A 140 -4.88 -14.07 -5.74
CA THR A 140 -4.70 -14.99 -4.59
C THR A 140 -5.62 -14.61 -3.43
N ASP A 141 -5.77 -13.33 -3.11
CA ASP A 141 -6.72 -12.83 -2.10
C ASP A 141 -8.16 -13.21 -2.49
N GLN A 142 -8.53 -13.04 -3.78
CA GLN A 142 -9.86 -13.46 -4.26
C GLN A 142 -10.12 -14.96 -4.12
N ILE A 143 -9.12 -15.79 -4.42
CA ILE A 143 -9.19 -17.25 -4.22
C ILE A 143 -9.34 -17.56 -2.73
N CYS A 144 -8.58 -16.88 -1.87
CA CYS A 144 -8.65 -17.09 -0.43
C CYS A 144 -10.06 -16.79 0.09
N GLN A 145 -10.63 -15.65 -0.28
CA GLN A 145 -12.00 -15.26 0.10
C GLN A 145 -13.04 -16.28 -0.36
N LYS A 146 -12.96 -16.71 -1.63
CA LYS A 146 -13.87 -17.72 -2.21
C LYS A 146 -13.86 -19.05 -1.44
N HIS A 147 -12.71 -19.45 -0.91
CA HIS A 147 -12.53 -20.72 -0.22
C HIS A 147 -12.47 -20.61 1.31
N GLY A 148 -12.75 -19.43 1.88
CA GLY A 148 -12.70 -19.22 3.33
C GLY A 148 -11.29 -19.32 3.94
N ILE A 149 -10.24 -19.13 3.13
CA ILE A 149 -8.85 -19.05 3.58
C ILE A 149 -8.55 -17.61 3.96
N SER A 150 -7.81 -17.39 5.04
CA SER A 150 -7.48 -16.04 5.50
C SER A 150 -6.30 -15.48 4.72
N PHE A 151 -6.46 -14.31 4.10
CA PHE A 151 -5.36 -13.56 3.50
C PHE A 151 -4.98 -12.37 4.39
N LEU A 152 -3.76 -12.36 4.89
CA LEU A 152 -3.26 -11.33 5.82
C LEU A 152 -2.12 -10.53 5.20
N LEU A 153 -2.28 -9.21 5.18
CA LEU A 153 -1.26 -8.26 4.77
C LEU A 153 -0.54 -7.71 6.01
N PRO A 154 0.73 -8.07 6.25
CA PRO A 154 1.57 -7.40 7.23
C PRO A 154 2.06 -6.06 6.67
N ASP A 155 1.75 -4.95 7.34
CA ASP A 155 2.21 -3.61 6.94
C ASP A 155 2.34 -2.70 8.18
N TYR A 156 3.03 -1.58 8.02
CA TYR A 156 3.33 -0.65 9.11
C TYR A 156 2.06 0.04 9.61
N SER A 157 1.97 0.23 10.93
CA SER A 157 0.95 1.12 11.54
C SER A 157 1.16 2.58 11.17
N ARG A 158 2.37 2.94 10.70
CA ARG A 158 2.84 4.30 10.42
C ARG A 158 2.98 5.14 11.68
N ILE A 159 1.89 5.30 12.43
CA ILE A 159 1.89 5.95 13.74
C ILE A 159 1.15 5.01 14.69
N PRO A 160 1.76 4.56 15.81
CA PRO A 160 3.13 4.82 16.23
C PRO A 160 4.19 4.17 15.30
N ASN A 161 5.40 4.74 15.28
CA ASN A 161 6.55 4.23 14.53
C ASN A 161 7.06 2.88 15.09
N ASN A 162 7.87 2.17 14.31
CA ASN A 162 8.52 0.88 14.68
C ASN A 162 7.53 -0.24 15.05
N ARG A 163 6.32 -0.19 14.48
CA ARG A 163 5.28 -1.19 14.71
C ARG A 163 4.62 -1.57 13.40
N PHE A 164 4.07 -2.79 13.40
CA PHE A 164 3.35 -3.34 12.27
C PHE A 164 2.08 -4.05 12.74
N LEU A 165 1.12 -4.19 11.84
CA LEU A 165 -0.14 -4.86 12.09
C LEU A 165 -0.57 -5.65 10.85
N PHE A 166 -1.66 -6.39 10.97
CA PHE A 166 -2.18 -7.22 9.89
C PHE A 166 -3.51 -6.66 9.38
N PHE A 167 -3.68 -6.65 8.05
CA PHE A 167 -4.94 -6.29 7.41
C PHE A 167 -5.61 -7.50 6.75
N SER A 168 -6.87 -7.76 7.08
CA SER A 168 -7.66 -8.87 6.52
C SER A 168 -8.61 -8.45 5.39
N GLY A 169 -8.94 -7.17 5.28
CA GLY A 169 -9.84 -6.66 4.23
C GLY A 169 -9.19 -6.66 2.84
N PRO A 170 -9.98 -6.57 1.75
CA PRO A 170 -9.46 -6.54 0.36
C PRO A 170 -8.58 -5.31 0.07
N ILE A 171 -8.63 -4.34 0.96
CA ILE A 171 -7.81 -3.13 1.03
C ILE A 171 -7.40 -2.90 2.49
N ARG A 172 -6.50 -1.95 2.76
CA ARG A 172 -6.03 -1.54 4.10
C ARG A 172 -7.07 -0.74 4.89
N ASN A 173 -8.31 -1.21 4.92
CA ASN A 173 -9.38 -0.60 5.70
C ASN A 173 -9.73 -1.41 6.97
N GLN A 174 -9.39 -2.70 7.02
CA GLN A 174 -9.76 -3.58 8.13
C GLN A 174 -8.52 -4.17 8.80
N ILE A 175 -8.27 -3.74 10.04
CA ILE A 175 -7.22 -4.26 10.91
C ILE A 175 -7.68 -5.57 11.54
N VAL A 176 -6.78 -6.56 11.63
CA VAL A 176 -7.04 -7.79 12.36
C VAL A 176 -7.03 -7.50 13.86
N PRO A 177 -8.12 -7.79 14.58
CA PRO A 177 -8.16 -7.61 16.02
C PRO A 177 -7.27 -8.64 16.72
N ILE A 178 -6.46 -8.18 17.66
CA ILE A 178 -5.49 -8.96 18.44
C ILE A 178 -5.92 -9.05 19.90
N ARG A 179 -6.18 -7.91 20.55
CA ARG A 179 -6.58 -7.84 21.97
C ARG A 179 -7.36 -6.56 22.27
N GLU A 180 -8.00 -6.54 23.43
CA GLU A 180 -8.65 -5.33 23.96
C GLU A 180 -7.62 -4.27 24.36
N ILE A 181 -8.09 -3.01 24.39
CA ILE A 181 -7.31 -1.85 24.81
C ILE A 181 -7.13 -1.91 26.33
N THR A 182 -5.92 -1.65 26.80
CA THR A 182 -5.58 -1.59 28.22
C THR A 182 -5.36 -0.14 28.67
N ASP A 183 -5.41 0.11 29.99
CA ASP A 183 -5.10 1.44 30.55
C ASP A 183 -3.70 1.92 30.17
N LYS A 184 -2.74 0.99 30.07
CA LYS A 184 -1.39 1.30 29.60
C LYS A 184 -1.40 1.82 28.16
N ASP A 185 -2.19 1.22 27.26
CA ASP A 185 -2.27 1.69 25.88
C ASP A 185 -2.83 3.12 25.80
N LEU A 186 -3.80 3.46 26.67
CA LEU A 186 -4.36 4.80 26.74
C LEU A 186 -3.33 5.83 27.23
N ILE A 187 -2.57 5.49 28.28
CA ILE A 187 -1.49 6.34 28.81
C ILE A 187 -0.39 6.55 27.76
N ASP A 188 0.06 5.47 27.13
CA ASP A 188 1.09 5.52 26.08
C ASP A 188 0.58 6.33 24.87
N ALA A 189 -0.67 6.13 24.47
CA ALA A 189 -1.30 6.89 23.39
C ALA A 189 -1.43 8.38 23.69
N GLU A 190 -1.79 8.75 24.92
CA GLU A 190 -1.87 10.15 25.33
C GLU A 190 -0.51 10.83 25.24
N SER A 191 0.56 10.18 25.71
CA SER A 191 1.93 10.69 25.56
C SER A 191 2.29 10.86 24.08
N LEU A 192 2.05 9.84 23.26
CA LEU A 192 2.38 9.86 21.84
C LEU A 192 1.65 10.97 21.07
N VAL A 193 0.35 11.18 21.34
CA VAL A 193 -0.43 12.24 20.69
C VAL A 193 0.07 13.63 21.11
N LYS A 194 0.37 13.83 22.39
CA LYS A 194 0.95 15.09 22.89
C LYS A 194 2.32 15.35 22.27
N ASP A 195 3.18 14.34 22.25
CA ASP A 195 4.52 14.43 21.66
C ASP A 195 4.45 14.71 20.15
N PHE A 196 3.53 14.08 19.43
CA PHE A 196 3.35 14.32 18.00
C PHE A 196 2.96 15.77 17.68
N ARG A 197 2.07 16.36 18.49
CA ARG A 197 1.64 17.76 18.35
C ARG A 197 2.76 18.75 18.66
N ASN A 198 3.56 18.46 19.70
CA ASN A 198 4.60 19.37 20.19
C ASN A 198 5.90 19.27 19.39
N ASN A 199 6.36 18.04 19.11
CA ASN A 199 7.70 17.77 18.60
C ASN A 199 7.73 17.35 17.12
N THR A 200 6.61 17.49 16.41
CA THR A 200 6.38 17.14 15.00
C THR A 200 7.54 16.39 14.35
N PRO A 201 7.43 15.06 14.24
CA PRO A 201 8.54 14.27 13.74
C PRO A 201 8.95 14.79 12.37
N ARG A 202 10.26 14.97 12.13
CA ARG A 202 10.75 15.17 10.77
C ARG A 202 10.36 13.90 10.00
N PRO A 203 9.56 13.98 8.92
CA PRO A 203 9.21 12.80 8.16
C PRO A 203 10.50 12.12 7.67
N ASP A 204 10.59 10.80 7.82
CA ASP A 204 11.77 10.02 7.38
C ASP A 204 12.11 10.25 5.90
N TYR A 205 11.11 10.60 5.07
CA TYR A 205 11.33 10.93 3.67
C TYR A 205 12.01 12.29 3.43
N MET A 206 12.03 13.21 4.39
CA MET A 206 12.83 14.44 4.28
C MET A 206 14.33 14.17 4.47
N LEU A 207 14.70 13.06 5.13
CA LEU A 207 16.09 12.57 5.18
C LEU A 207 16.52 11.93 3.86
N ILE A 208 15.57 11.65 2.96
CA ILE A 208 15.86 11.27 1.59
C ILE A 208 16.39 12.51 0.87
N ASN A 209 17.71 12.69 1.01
CA ASN A 209 18.52 13.74 0.42
C ASN A 209 18.16 13.97 -1.06
N LYS A 210 18.53 15.15 -1.58
CA LYS A 210 18.64 15.44 -3.03
C LYS A 210 19.38 14.33 -3.82
N ALA A 211 20.05 13.40 -3.14
CA ALA A 211 20.59 12.13 -3.63
C ALA A 211 19.60 11.24 -4.40
N VAL A 212 18.26 11.32 -4.22
CA VAL A 212 17.31 10.60 -5.10
C VAL A 212 17.45 11.02 -6.57
N LEU A 213 17.89 12.27 -6.79
CA LEU A 213 18.18 12.84 -8.11
C LEU A 213 19.56 12.47 -8.65
N GLN A 214 20.43 11.84 -7.84
CA GLN A 214 21.79 11.47 -8.22
C GLN A 214 21.86 9.99 -8.66
N PHE A 215 22.85 9.67 -9.48
CA PHE A 215 23.13 8.32 -9.96
C PHE A 215 23.65 7.45 -8.81
N ASN A 216 23.01 6.30 -8.54
CA ASN A 216 23.37 5.41 -7.43
C ASN A 216 23.96 4.09 -8.00
N LYS A 217 25.09 3.62 -7.47
CA LYS A 217 25.72 2.32 -7.80
C LYS A 217 24.75 1.14 -7.66
N GLN A 218 23.78 1.25 -6.73
CA GLN A 218 22.68 0.29 -6.57
C GLN A 218 21.85 0.12 -7.85
N ARG A 219 21.68 1.18 -8.65
CA ARG A 219 20.90 1.12 -9.90
C ARG A 219 21.62 0.32 -10.98
N LEU A 220 22.95 0.36 -11.01
CA LEU A 220 23.74 -0.47 -11.93
C LEU A 220 23.64 -1.95 -11.52
N TYR A 221 23.63 -2.23 -10.22
CA TYR A 221 23.37 -3.57 -9.68
C TYR A 221 21.97 -4.09 -10.02
N ASP A 222 20.94 -3.25 -9.93
CA ASP A 222 19.57 -3.62 -10.29
C ASP A 222 19.45 -3.93 -11.79
N ILE A 223 20.10 -3.13 -12.65
CA ILE A 223 20.13 -3.36 -14.10
C ILE A 223 20.85 -4.67 -14.44
N THR A 224 22.04 -4.92 -13.89
CA THR A 224 22.81 -6.14 -14.16
C THR A 224 22.09 -7.38 -13.63
N LYS A 225 21.44 -7.30 -12.46
CA LYS A 225 20.59 -8.39 -11.96
C LYS A 225 19.37 -8.62 -12.82
N HIS A 226 18.68 -7.58 -13.29
CA HIS A 226 17.52 -7.75 -14.17
C HIS A 226 17.92 -8.41 -15.50
N LEU A 227 19.06 -8.03 -16.08
CA LEU A 227 19.61 -8.70 -17.27
C LEU A 227 19.85 -10.21 -17.04
N ILE A 228 20.39 -10.59 -15.88
CA ILE A 228 20.60 -12.01 -15.50
C ILE A 228 19.26 -12.74 -15.23
N CYS A 229 18.26 -12.06 -14.67
CA CYS A 229 16.96 -12.68 -14.36
C CYS A 229 16.15 -12.96 -15.64
N LEU A 230 16.10 -11.99 -16.55
CA LEU A 230 15.28 -12.07 -17.77
C LEU A 230 15.82 -13.06 -18.80
N THR A 231 17.13 -13.25 -18.86
CA THR A 231 17.74 -14.30 -19.69
C THR A 231 17.42 -15.70 -19.17
N ARG A 232 16.99 -15.83 -17.90
CA ARG A 232 16.73 -17.11 -17.24
C ARG A 232 15.25 -17.41 -17.00
N ASP A 233 14.37 -16.42 -17.06
CA ASP A 233 12.94 -16.57 -16.78
C ASP A 233 12.06 -15.73 -17.71
N LYS A 234 11.63 -16.34 -18.83
CA LYS A 234 10.81 -15.69 -19.87
C LYS A 234 9.34 -15.54 -19.48
N PHE A 235 8.91 -16.17 -18.39
CA PHE A 235 7.50 -16.24 -17.96
C PHE A 235 7.22 -15.37 -16.73
N ASP A 236 8.22 -14.66 -16.22
CA ASP A 236 8.06 -13.74 -15.10
C ASP A 236 7.29 -12.48 -15.50
N GLU A 237 6.03 -12.38 -15.10
CA GLU A 237 5.18 -11.20 -15.28
C GLU A 237 5.44 -10.09 -14.24
N THR A 238 6.26 -10.36 -13.22
CA THR A 238 6.67 -9.37 -12.20
C THR A 238 7.93 -8.60 -12.59
N SER A 239 8.67 -9.08 -13.60
CA SER A 239 9.88 -8.45 -14.10
C SER A 239 9.63 -7.51 -15.27
N ARG A 240 10.27 -6.34 -15.24
CA ARG A 240 10.34 -5.42 -16.38
C ARG A 240 11.45 -5.83 -17.33
N ARG A 241 11.29 -5.61 -18.64
CA ARG A 241 12.34 -5.82 -19.63
C ARG A 241 13.53 -4.87 -19.38
N PRO A 242 14.78 -5.22 -19.73
CA PRO A 242 15.95 -4.41 -19.38
C PRO A 242 15.92 -3.07 -20.11
N MET A 243 15.53 -3.07 -21.38
CA MET A 243 15.37 -1.86 -22.18
C MET A 243 14.31 -0.93 -21.57
N ASP A 244 13.21 -1.46 -21.05
CA ASP A 244 12.19 -0.66 -20.36
C ASP A 244 12.73 -0.05 -19.08
N LEU A 245 13.57 -0.77 -18.33
CA LEU A 245 14.24 -0.27 -17.12
C LEU A 245 15.24 0.85 -17.45
N ILE A 246 16.09 0.66 -18.47
CA ILE A 246 17.05 1.67 -18.92
C ILE A 246 16.32 2.92 -19.40
N LEU A 247 15.32 2.77 -20.28
CA LEU A 247 14.52 3.88 -20.78
C LEU A 247 13.77 4.59 -19.65
N GLU A 248 13.20 3.85 -18.71
CA GLU A 248 12.55 4.43 -17.54
C GLU A 248 13.55 5.20 -16.66
N HIS A 249 14.77 4.69 -16.52
CA HIS A 249 15.82 5.39 -15.77
C HIS A 249 16.23 6.71 -16.43
N ILE A 250 16.45 6.70 -17.74
CA ILE A 250 16.73 7.90 -18.54
C ILE A 250 15.56 8.89 -18.40
N ARG A 251 14.32 8.41 -18.55
CA ARG A 251 13.11 9.23 -18.37
C ARG A 251 13.03 9.83 -16.98
N GLN A 252 13.37 9.10 -15.92
CA GLN A 252 13.35 9.60 -14.54
C GLN A 252 14.34 10.75 -14.33
N ILE A 253 15.56 10.63 -14.87
CA ILE A 253 16.57 11.69 -14.82
C ILE A 253 16.06 12.94 -15.56
N LEU A 254 15.58 12.75 -16.80
CA LEU A 254 15.07 13.86 -17.62
C LEU A 254 13.86 14.53 -16.97
N ARG A 255 12.87 13.76 -16.50
CA ARG A 255 11.67 14.25 -15.81
C ARG A 255 12.02 15.04 -14.57
N SER A 256 12.97 14.57 -13.77
CA SER A 256 13.36 15.27 -12.55
C SER A 256 13.99 16.63 -12.87
N LYS A 257 14.95 16.67 -13.82
CA LYS A 257 15.58 17.92 -14.26
C LYS A 257 14.55 18.88 -14.85
N LEU A 258 13.69 18.40 -15.76
CA LEU A 258 12.64 19.20 -16.38
C LEU A 258 11.67 19.76 -15.33
N SER A 259 11.24 18.95 -14.36
CA SER A 259 10.31 19.40 -13.32
C SER A 259 10.91 20.50 -12.44
N CYS A 260 12.18 20.37 -12.05
CA CYS A 260 12.89 21.42 -11.30
C CYS A 260 13.11 22.71 -12.11
N LEU A 261 13.45 22.60 -13.40
CA LEU A 261 13.76 23.76 -14.26
C LEU A 261 12.52 24.45 -14.83
N SER A 262 11.39 23.76 -14.90
CA SER A 262 10.18 24.25 -15.56
C SER A 262 9.43 25.37 -14.83
N GLY A 263 9.82 25.70 -13.60
CA GLY A 263 9.11 26.71 -12.78
C GLY A 263 7.63 26.37 -12.55
N VAL A 264 7.26 25.08 -12.60
CA VAL A 264 5.87 24.65 -12.35
C VAL A 264 5.50 24.64 -10.87
N PHE A 265 6.50 24.59 -10.00
CA PHE A 265 6.29 24.59 -8.56
C PHE A 265 6.41 25.99 -7.99
N GLU A 266 5.51 26.28 -7.08
CA GLU A 266 5.40 27.55 -6.37
C GLU A 266 5.81 27.34 -4.90
N ASN A 267 6.38 28.38 -4.29
CA ASN A 267 6.62 28.38 -2.85
C ASN A 267 5.29 28.65 -2.14
N PRO A 268 5.05 28.01 -0.99
CA PRO A 268 3.83 28.29 -0.24
C PRO A 268 3.84 29.73 0.26
N VAL A 269 2.71 30.44 0.08
CA VAL A 269 2.55 31.83 0.53
C VAL A 269 1.32 31.91 1.43
N HIS A 270 1.52 32.13 2.72
CA HIS A 270 0.42 32.38 3.65
C HIS A 270 -0.10 33.81 3.46
N SER A 271 -1.14 33.96 2.63
CA SER A 271 -1.77 35.25 2.38
C SER A 271 -2.93 35.48 3.36
N PRO A 272 -2.89 36.53 4.21
CA PRO A 272 -4.02 36.88 5.06
C PRO A 272 -5.29 37.07 4.22
N GLY A 273 -6.40 36.42 4.61
CA GLY A 273 -7.68 36.49 3.88
C GLY A 273 -7.83 35.54 2.70
N ARG A 274 -6.83 34.71 2.37
CA ARG A 274 -6.95 33.61 1.40
C ARG A 274 -6.61 32.27 2.07
N PRO A 275 -7.55 31.67 2.81
CA PRO A 275 -7.38 30.32 3.34
C PRO A 275 -7.22 29.29 2.21
N TYR A 276 -6.68 28.12 2.53
CA TYR A 276 -6.44 27.09 1.51
C TYR A 276 -6.82 25.68 1.98
N VAL A 277 -7.18 24.87 0.99
CA VAL A 277 -7.30 23.41 1.12
C VAL A 277 -6.01 22.77 0.62
N LEU A 278 -5.41 21.89 1.43
CA LEU A 278 -4.19 21.19 1.08
C LEU A 278 -4.52 19.80 0.52
N PHE A 279 -4.32 19.59 -0.78
CA PHE A 279 -4.38 18.28 -1.41
C PHE A 279 -2.98 17.66 -1.52
N LEU A 280 -2.78 16.54 -0.84
CA LEU A 280 -1.51 15.81 -0.82
C LEU A 280 -1.51 14.71 -1.89
N LEU A 281 -0.69 14.90 -2.92
CA LEU A 281 -0.46 13.90 -3.94
C LEU A 281 0.36 12.74 -3.37
N GLN A 282 0.06 11.54 -3.85
CA GLN A 282 0.73 10.31 -3.46
C GLN A 282 1.58 9.79 -4.61
N LYS A 283 2.70 9.14 -4.29
CA LYS A 283 3.57 8.54 -5.30
C LYS A 283 2.79 7.53 -6.16
N GLN A 284 3.06 7.56 -7.47
CA GLN A 284 2.50 6.62 -8.42
C GLN A 284 3.58 6.21 -9.44
N PRO A 285 3.72 4.91 -9.78
CA PRO A 285 2.91 3.77 -9.34
C PRO A 285 3.19 3.32 -7.89
N GLU A 286 2.14 3.04 -7.12
CA GLU A 286 2.19 2.45 -5.77
C GLU A 286 0.84 1.79 -5.44
N SER A 287 0.83 0.71 -4.65
CA SER A 287 -0.40 0.02 -4.25
C SER A 287 -1.35 0.90 -3.44
N SER A 288 -0.82 1.89 -2.71
CA SER A 288 -1.62 2.89 -1.98
C SER A 288 -2.53 3.72 -2.89
N ILE A 289 -2.19 3.89 -4.16
CA ILE A 289 -3.07 4.58 -5.13
C ILE A 289 -3.69 3.60 -6.12
N ASN A 290 -2.87 2.75 -6.72
CA ASN A 290 -3.31 1.90 -7.82
C ASN A 290 -4.27 0.79 -7.38
N VAL A 291 -4.21 0.35 -6.12
CA VAL A 291 -5.10 -0.70 -5.58
C VAL A 291 -6.06 -0.07 -4.58
N GLN A 292 -5.53 0.50 -3.48
CA GLN A 292 -6.33 1.06 -2.39
C GLN A 292 -7.18 2.26 -2.85
N GLY A 293 -6.67 3.07 -3.76
CA GLY A 293 -7.30 4.31 -4.18
C GLY A 293 -8.35 4.16 -5.27
N VAL A 294 -8.65 2.96 -5.75
CA VAL A 294 -9.62 2.73 -6.84
C VAL A 294 -11.06 2.96 -6.34
N PRO A 295 -11.93 3.64 -7.11
CA PRO A 295 -11.75 4.14 -8.48
C PRO A 295 -11.06 5.51 -8.63
N PHE A 296 -10.70 6.14 -7.52
CA PHE A 296 -10.13 7.49 -7.44
C PHE A 296 -8.63 7.62 -7.75
N CYS A 297 -8.02 6.62 -8.41
CA CYS A 297 -6.56 6.56 -8.58
C CYS A 297 -5.99 7.62 -9.56
N ASN A 298 -6.84 8.30 -10.35
CA ASN A 298 -6.42 9.38 -11.24
C ASN A 298 -6.38 10.73 -10.50
N GLN A 299 -5.21 11.03 -9.94
CA GLN A 299 -5.00 12.22 -9.11
C GLN A 299 -5.26 13.55 -9.84
N VAL A 300 -5.15 13.61 -11.18
CA VAL A 300 -5.50 14.83 -11.94
C VAL A 300 -7.00 15.06 -11.96
N GLU A 301 -7.80 14.00 -12.17
CA GLU A 301 -9.25 14.12 -12.18
C GLU A 301 -9.78 14.46 -10.79
N ILE A 302 -9.17 13.90 -9.74
CA ILE A 302 -9.45 14.30 -8.36
C ILE A 302 -9.14 15.78 -8.13
N SER A 303 -7.96 16.27 -8.53
CA SER A 303 -7.62 17.69 -8.38
C SER A 303 -8.61 18.59 -9.13
N LYS A 304 -9.06 18.21 -10.33
CA LYS A 304 -10.07 18.96 -11.07
C LYS A 304 -11.42 18.96 -10.36
N ALA A 305 -11.84 17.82 -9.80
CA ALA A 305 -13.09 17.72 -9.05
C ALA A 305 -13.09 18.63 -7.81
N LEU A 306 -11.97 18.67 -7.09
CA LEU A 306 -11.76 19.61 -5.97
C LEU A 306 -11.80 21.07 -6.45
N GLY A 307 -11.07 21.41 -7.51
CA GLY A 307 -11.04 22.78 -8.04
C GLY A 307 -12.37 23.28 -8.59
N ARG A 308 -13.24 22.39 -9.10
CA ARG A 308 -14.59 22.75 -9.58
C ARG A 308 -15.52 23.22 -8.47
N THR A 309 -15.30 22.75 -7.25
CA THR A 309 -16.17 23.02 -6.10
C THR A 309 -15.46 23.85 -5.03
N LEU A 310 -14.29 24.42 -5.37
CA LEU A 310 -13.52 25.30 -4.50
C LEU A 310 -14.21 26.67 -4.42
N PRO A 311 -14.49 27.22 -3.22
CA PRO A 311 -15.02 28.56 -3.10
C PRO A 311 -14.00 29.62 -3.58
N ILE A 312 -14.48 30.73 -4.16
CA ILE A 312 -13.65 31.73 -4.85
C ILE A 312 -12.60 32.42 -3.96
N ASN A 313 -12.84 32.48 -2.66
CA ASN A 313 -11.95 33.06 -1.66
C ASN A 313 -10.92 32.06 -1.10
N TYR A 314 -10.89 30.83 -1.60
CA TYR A 314 -9.94 29.79 -1.19
C TYR A 314 -8.95 29.47 -2.31
N ASP A 315 -7.76 29.03 -1.90
CA ASP A 315 -6.79 28.41 -2.79
C ASP A 315 -6.76 26.88 -2.61
N LEU A 316 -6.47 26.15 -3.69
CA LEU A 316 -6.22 24.72 -3.66
C LEU A 316 -4.72 24.46 -3.76
N TYR A 317 -4.11 24.12 -2.63
CA TYR A 317 -2.69 23.81 -2.57
C TYR A 317 -2.48 22.35 -2.90
N ILE A 318 -1.90 22.07 -4.06
CA ILE A 318 -1.59 20.71 -4.49
C ILE A 318 -0.11 20.47 -4.22
N LYS A 319 0.21 19.57 -3.28
CA LYS A 319 1.61 19.28 -2.92
C LYS A 319 2.04 17.92 -3.43
N GLU A 320 3.14 17.91 -4.18
CA GLU A 320 3.76 16.68 -4.68
C GLU A 320 4.61 15.99 -3.60
N HIS A 321 4.62 14.66 -3.64
CA HIS A 321 5.52 13.85 -2.83
C HIS A 321 6.92 13.81 -3.46
N ILE A 322 7.98 14.08 -2.69
CA ILE A 322 9.36 14.18 -3.20
C ILE A 322 9.81 12.94 -4.01
N VAL A 323 9.45 11.75 -3.55
CA VAL A 323 9.80 10.47 -4.22
C VAL A 323 9.02 10.27 -5.54
N ALA A 324 7.93 10.99 -5.77
CA ALA A 324 7.13 10.90 -7.00
C ALA A 324 7.73 11.74 -8.15
N LEU A 325 8.57 12.73 -7.84
CA LEU A 325 9.12 13.68 -8.81
C LEU A 325 9.76 13.00 -10.04
N PRO A 326 10.56 11.92 -9.91
CA PRO A 326 11.15 11.26 -11.08
C PRO A 326 10.14 10.48 -11.93
N HIS A 327 8.99 10.11 -11.37
CA HIS A 327 8.03 9.23 -12.01
C HIS A 327 6.97 9.98 -12.83
N ARG A 328 6.77 11.28 -12.60
CA ARG A 328 5.74 12.05 -13.28
C ARG A 328 6.27 12.85 -14.48
N PRO A 329 5.58 12.82 -15.63
CA PRO A 329 5.93 13.67 -16.76
C PRO A 329 5.53 15.13 -16.48
N ILE A 330 6.23 16.09 -17.09
CA ILE A 330 5.93 17.52 -16.92
C ILE A 330 4.49 17.90 -17.30
N GLY A 331 3.92 17.21 -18.30
CA GLY A 331 2.53 17.42 -18.71
C GLY A 331 1.51 17.10 -17.62
N PHE A 332 1.85 16.27 -16.63
CA PHE A 332 1.02 16.04 -15.45
C PHE A 332 0.87 17.33 -14.63
N TYR A 333 2.00 17.96 -14.28
CA TYR A 333 2.02 19.20 -13.50
C TYR A 333 1.38 20.37 -14.23
N ARG A 334 1.60 20.49 -15.55
CA ARG A 334 0.95 21.52 -16.37
C ARG A 334 -0.57 21.43 -16.31
N ARG A 335 -1.15 20.22 -16.32
CA ARG A 335 -2.60 20.03 -16.17
C ARG A 335 -3.11 20.43 -14.78
N LEU A 336 -2.30 20.26 -13.74
CA LEU A 336 -2.68 20.68 -12.38
C LEU A 336 -2.71 22.21 -12.26
N ARG A 337 -1.72 22.91 -12.84
CA ARG A 337 -1.68 24.39 -12.83
C ARG A 337 -2.82 25.05 -13.62
N GLN A 338 -3.44 24.32 -14.54
CA GLN A 338 -4.59 24.83 -15.31
C GLN A 338 -5.90 24.81 -14.51
N ILE A 339 -5.91 24.21 -13.31
CA ILE A 339 -7.09 24.16 -12.46
C ILE A 339 -7.29 25.55 -11.81
N PRO A 340 -8.48 26.16 -11.92
CA PRO A 340 -8.75 27.45 -11.28
C PRO A 340 -8.52 27.40 -9.76
N GLY A 341 -7.83 28.41 -9.23
CA GLY A 341 -7.49 28.49 -7.81
C GLY A 341 -6.42 27.51 -7.32
N ALA A 342 -5.86 26.67 -8.20
CA ALA A 342 -4.85 25.69 -7.80
C ALA A 342 -3.43 26.27 -7.83
N GLN A 343 -2.68 26.02 -6.77
CA GLN A 343 -1.24 26.30 -6.66
C GLN A 343 -0.50 24.99 -6.47
N LEU A 344 0.48 24.71 -7.35
CA LEU A 344 1.29 23.51 -7.27
C LEU A 344 2.49 23.75 -6.36
N ILE A 345 2.42 23.28 -5.12
CA ILE A 345 3.41 23.57 -4.08
C ILE A 345 4.66 22.70 -4.27
N SER A 346 5.82 23.31 -4.08
CA SER A 346 7.13 22.66 -4.13
C SER A 346 7.17 21.36 -3.31
N PRO A 347 7.72 20.25 -3.87
CA PRO A 347 7.84 18.99 -3.15
C PRO A 347 8.76 19.10 -1.92
N PHE A 348 9.62 20.13 -1.87
CA PHE A 348 10.55 20.38 -0.77
C PHE A 348 9.96 21.25 0.36
N ALA A 349 8.77 21.83 0.17
CA ALA A 349 8.09 22.57 1.23
C ALA A 349 7.78 21.66 2.43
N ASN A 350 7.79 22.20 3.64
CA ASN A 350 7.50 21.44 4.86
C ASN A 350 6.02 21.06 4.89
N THR A 351 5.73 19.75 4.83
CA THR A 351 4.35 19.24 4.80
C THR A 351 3.58 19.57 6.08
N PHE A 352 4.22 19.48 7.24
CA PHE A 352 3.56 19.73 8.53
C PHE A 352 3.23 21.20 8.76
N ASP A 353 4.09 22.09 8.27
CA ASP A 353 3.84 23.53 8.27
C ASP A 353 2.57 23.85 7.45
N LEU A 354 2.47 23.26 6.24
CA LEU A 354 1.28 23.40 5.40
C LEU A 354 0.03 22.79 6.07
N MET A 355 0.14 21.64 6.72
CA MET A 355 -1.01 21.04 7.42
C MET A 355 -1.52 21.94 8.55
N ARG A 356 -0.62 22.60 9.29
CA ARG A 356 -1.01 23.49 10.40
C ARG A 356 -1.76 24.73 9.95
N HIS A 357 -1.52 25.20 8.74
CA HIS A 357 -2.15 26.42 8.22
C HIS A 357 -3.27 26.13 7.22
N ALA A 358 -3.51 24.86 6.88
CA ALA A 358 -4.59 24.46 6.00
C ALA A 358 -5.95 24.46 6.73
N GLU A 359 -6.99 24.88 6.03
CA GLU A 359 -8.38 24.82 6.52
C GLU A 359 -8.96 23.40 6.41
N LEU A 360 -8.41 22.61 5.49
CA LEU A 360 -8.73 21.21 5.29
C LEU A 360 -7.57 20.50 4.61
N VAL A 361 -7.19 19.32 5.09
CA VAL A 361 -6.20 18.45 4.45
C VAL A 361 -6.91 17.30 3.74
N VAL A 362 -6.68 17.15 2.45
CA VAL A 362 -7.29 16.12 1.60
C VAL A 362 -6.23 15.18 1.05
N THR A 363 -6.51 13.89 1.09
CA THR A 363 -5.70 12.86 0.42
C THR A 363 -6.59 11.74 -0.10
N ILE A 364 -6.07 10.90 -1.00
CA ILE A 364 -6.86 9.75 -1.47
C ILE A 364 -6.82 8.65 -0.42
N THR A 365 -5.62 8.18 -0.06
CA THR A 365 -5.36 7.13 0.95
C THR A 365 -4.12 7.42 1.79
N GLY A 366 -3.48 8.58 1.60
CA GLY A 366 -2.18 8.89 2.19
C GLY A 366 -2.23 9.11 3.69
N THR A 367 -1.11 8.86 4.37
CA THR A 367 -0.98 9.09 5.83
C THR A 367 -1.08 10.57 6.19
N GLY A 368 -1.01 11.50 5.23
CA GLY A 368 -1.16 12.92 5.51
C GLY A 368 -2.51 13.29 6.16
N ALA A 369 -3.59 12.56 5.87
CA ALA A 369 -4.85 12.75 6.59
C ALA A 369 -4.80 12.20 8.02
N PHE A 370 -4.07 11.11 8.25
CA PHE A 370 -3.80 10.58 9.59
C PHE A 370 -2.98 11.60 10.40
N GLU A 371 -1.89 12.10 9.82
CA GLU A 371 -1.02 13.12 10.42
C GLU A 371 -1.81 14.41 10.74
N ALA A 372 -2.61 14.91 9.81
CA ALA A 372 -3.45 16.09 10.03
C ALA A 372 -4.48 15.88 11.15
N ALA A 373 -5.15 14.72 11.20
CA ALA A 373 -6.10 14.40 12.26
C ALA A 373 -5.44 14.40 13.65
N LEU A 374 -4.21 13.89 13.76
CA LEU A 374 -3.43 13.91 15.01
C LEU A 374 -3.00 15.33 15.41
N LEU A 375 -2.70 16.21 14.44
CA LEU A 375 -2.44 17.64 14.68
C LEU A 375 -3.69 18.43 15.10
N GLY A 376 -4.88 17.80 15.14
CA GLY A 376 -6.13 18.50 15.39
C GLY A 376 -6.59 19.34 14.20
N ARG A 377 -6.17 18.99 12.98
CA ARG A 377 -6.59 19.64 11.74
C ARG A 377 -7.67 18.80 11.06
N PRO A 378 -8.76 19.40 10.56
CA PRO A 378 -9.76 18.68 9.81
C PRO A 378 -9.14 18.05 8.56
N ALA A 379 -9.46 16.78 8.34
CA ALA A 379 -8.91 15.99 7.25
C ALA A 379 -10.00 15.22 6.52
N ALA A 380 -9.75 14.92 5.24
CA ALA A 380 -10.59 14.11 4.39
C ALA A 380 -9.78 13.01 3.68
N THR A 381 -10.34 11.80 3.64
CA THR A 381 -9.84 10.68 2.83
C THR A 381 -10.86 10.41 1.73
N ILE A 382 -10.41 10.17 0.50
CA ILE A 382 -11.33 9.89 -0.61
C ILE A 382 -11.67 8.40 -0.70
N ALA A 383 -10.69 7.53 -0.45
CA ALA A 383 -10.88 6.10 -0.44
C ALA A 383 -10.83 5.54 1.00
N PRO A 384 -11.46 4.39 1.27
CA PRO A 384 -11.49 3.79 2.61
C PRO A 384 -10.09 3.49 3.11
N ILE A 385 -9.81 3.76 4.38
CA ILE A 385 -8.52 3.46 5.02
C ILE A 385 -8.70 3.20 6.53
N TYR A 386 -7.78 2.46 7.14
CA TYR A 386 -7.92 2.00 8.53
C TYR A 386 -8.00 3.10 9.59
N PHE A 387 -7.59 4.33 9.27
CA PHE A 387 -7.67 5.49 10.15
C PHE A 387 -8.89 6.39 9.88
N ASP A 388 -9.88 5.93 9.11
CA ASP A 388 -11.11 6.67 8.82
C ASP A 388 -11.83 7.18 10.09
N LYS A 389 -11.71 6.49 11.24
CA LYS A 389 -12.41 6.83 12.49
C LYS A 389 -12.00 8.16 13.12
N ILE A 390 -10.79 8.63 12.83
CA ILE A 390 -10.27 9.92 13.32
C ILE A 390 -10.24 11.00 12.23
N VAL A 391 -10.53 10.62 10.99
CA VAL A 391 -10.66 11.56 9.88
C VAL A 391 -12.05 12.20 9.97
N ARG A 392 -12.12 13.52 9.77
CA ARG A 392 -13.39 14.26 9.87
C ARG A 392 -14.34 13.89 8.73
N PHE A 393 -13.82 13.78 7.51
CA PHE A 393 -14.58 13.42 6.31
C PHE A 393 -14.00 12.16 5.66
N PRO A 394 -14.24 10.97 6.26
CA PRO A 394 -13.73 9.73 5.70
C PRO A 394 -14.54 9.30 4.47
N ARG A 395 -13.87 8.75 3.46
CA ARG A 395 -14.50 8.24 2.22
C ARG A 395 -15.32 9.28 1.46
N TYR A 396 -14.85 10.53 1.47
CA TYR A 396 -15.45 11.64 0.74
C TYR A 396 -15.34 11.42 -0.77
N ASN A 397 -16.46 11.55 -1.49
CA ASN A 397 -16.46 11.47 -2.96
C ASN A 397 -16.44 12.88 -3.58
N PRO A 398 -15.33 13.31 -4.21
CA PRO A 398 -15.21 14.63 -4.80
C PRO A 398 -16.07 14.87 -6.04
N PHE A 399 -16.69 13.82 -6.59
CA PHE A 399 -17.60 13.94 -7.72
C PHE A 399 -19.07 14.09 -7.30
N GLU A 400 -19.39 13.82 -6.04
CA GLU A 400 -20.76 13.86 -5.50
C GLU A 400 -20.94 14.97 -4.46
N THR A 401 -19.90 15.28 -3.68
CA THR A 401 -19.98 16.23 -2.58
C THR A 401 -19.07 17.43 -2.82
N SER A 402 -19.60 18.63 -2.61
CA SER A 402 -18.89 19.88 -2.87
C SER A 402 -17.82 20.16 -1.82
N LEU A 403 -16.63 20.60 -2.25
CA LEU A 403 -15.57 21.02 -1.35
C LEU A 403 -15.99 22.21 -0.47
N THR A 404 -16.85 23.11 -0.96
CA THR A 404 -17.46 24.19 -0.17
C THR A 404 -18.15 23.66 1.09
N GLN A 405 -18.95 22.59 0.97
CA GLN A 405 -19.68 22.02 2.11
C GLN A 405 -18.71 21.45 3.15
N LEU A 406 -17.65 20.78 2.71
CA LEU A 406 -16.61 20.26 3.60
C LEU A 406 -15.89 21.38 4.35
N ILE A 407 -15.59 22.50 3.68
CA ILE A 407 -14.95 23.66 4.30
C ILE A 407 -15.86 24.28 5.37
N GLU A 408 -17.14 24.50 5.07
CA GLU A 408 -18.11 25.04 6.03
C GLU A 408 -18.26 24.15 7.28
N GLU A 409 -18.21 22.83 7.10
CA GLU A 409 -18.20 21.87 8.21
C GLU A 409 -16.86 21.82 8.94
N ALA A 410 -15.74 22.01 8.23
CA ALA A 410 -14.40 22.05 8.80
C ALA A 410 -14.20 23.27 9.70
N GLN A 411 -14.80 24.41 9.38
CA GLN A 411 -14.75 25.62 10.22
C GLN A 411 -15.45 25.43 11.59
N LYS A 412 -16.39 24.48 11.68
CA LYS A 412 -17.07 24.11 12.93
C LYS A 412 -16.27 23.08 13.73
N TYR A 413 -15.09 22.68 13.26
CA TYR A 413 -14.29 21.62 13.86
C TYR A 413 -13.58 22.11 15.12
N ASP A 414 -13.91 21.49 16.25
CA ASP A 414 -13.19 21.74 17.49
C ASP A 414 -11.87 20.95 17.51
N SER A 415 -10.77 21.70 17.38
CA SER A 415 -9.40 21.16 17.47
C SER A 415 -9.06 20.52 18.82
N GLN A 416 -9.84 20.79 19.88
CA GLN A 416 -9.63 20.23 21.22
C GLN A 416 -10.15 18.81 21.37
N ILE A 417 -10.91 18.28 20.41
CA ILE A 417 -11.29 16.86 20.38
C ILE A 417 -10.00 16.05 20.28
N THR A 418 -9.49 15.61 21.43
CA THR A 418 -8.24 14.86 21.61
C THR A 418 -8.55 13.41 21.99
N GLY A 419 -9.72 13.14 22.57
CA GLY A 419 -10.13 11.81 23.02
C GLY A 419 -10.17 10.78 21.90
N LYS A 420 -10.78 11.10 20.74
CA LYS A 420 -10.87 10.17 19.61
C LYS A 420 -9.51 9.76 19.04
N GLN A 421 -8.57 10.70 18.98
CA GLN A 421 -7.21 10.44 18.51
C GLN A 421 -6.45 9.56 19.50
N ILE A 422 -6.56 9.84 20.81
CA ILE A 422 -5.95 9.02 21.86
C ILE A 422 -6.53 7.60 21.81
N GLU A 423 -7.86 7.45 21.78
CA GLU A 423 -8.52 6.14 21.69
C GLU A 423 -8.08 5.36 20.46
N PHE A 424 -7.96 6.02 19.31
CA PHE A 424 -7.52 5.36 18.08
C PHE A 424 -6.04 4.97 18.11
N VAL A 425 -5.16 5.81 18.66
CA VAL A 425 -3.75 5.47 18.83
C VAL A 425 -3.59 4.32 19.84
N ALA A 426 -4.37 4.31 20.92
CA ALA A 426 -4.43 3.21 21.88
C ALA A 426 -4.94 1.91 21.23
N PHE A 427 -5.95 2.02 20.36
CA PHE A 427 -6.39 0.92 19.51
C PHE A 427 -5.25 0.39 18.63
N LEU A 428 -4.51 1.26 17.94
CA LEU A 428 -3.37 0.85 17.12
C LEU A 428 -2.28 0.17 17.97
N LEU A 429 -1.97 0.67 19.16
CA LEU A 429 -1.03 0.02 20.09
C LEU A 429 -1.49 -1.40 20.45
N ALA A 430 -2.79 -1.56 20.74
CA ALA A 430 -3.38 -2.85 21.08
C ALA A 430 -3.42 -3.83 19.90
N GLN A 431 -3.63 -3.36 18.67
CA GLN A 431 -3.75 -4.22 17.47
C GLN A 431 -2.44 -4.46 16.71
N SER A 432 -1.35 -3.81 17.11
CA SER A 432 -0.05 -3.91 16.44
C SER A 432 1.00 -4.63 17.30
N PHE A 433 2.10 -5.00 16.66
CA PHE A 433 3.26 -5.61 17.28
C PHE A 433 4.49 -4.74 17.05
N PRO A 434 5.47 -4.74 17.98
CA PRO A 434 6.76 -4.09 17.75
C PRO A 434 7.53 -4.79 16.62
N GLY A 435 8.24 -4.01 15.82
CA GLY A 435 9.11 -4.50 14.75
C GLY A 435 8.89 -3.83 13.40
N GLU A 436 9.86 -4.02 12.53
CA GLU A 436 9.95 -3.43 11.19
C GLU A 436 9.71 -4.50 10.12
N VAL A 437 8.66 -4.33 9.31
CA VAL A 437 8.29 -5.25 8.21
C VAL A 437 8.74 -4.71 6.86
N GLY A 438 9.99 -4.96 6.49
CA GLY A 438 10.64 -4.28 5.37
C GLY A 438 11.34 -5.21 4.39
N ASP A 439 11.37 -4.82 3.12
CA ASP A 439 12.27 -5.41 2.14
C ASP A 439 13.73 -5.17 2.59
N ALA A 440 14.49 -6.26 2.69
CA ALA A 440 15.85 -6.28 3.23
C ALA A 440 16.84 -5.34 2.50
N LEU A 441 16.54 -4.99 1.25
CA LEU A 441 17.38 -4.08 0.47
C LEU A 441 17.18 -2.62 0.89
N TRP A 442 15.92 -2.23 1.14
CA TRP A 442 15.55 -0.85 1.45
C TRP A 442 15.60 -0.55 2.94
N ILE A 443 15.35 -1.56 3.77
CA ILE A 443 15.34 -1.45 5.23
C ILE A 443 16.22 -2.55 5.81
N PRO A 444 17.57 -2.45 5.72
CA PRO A 444 18.47 -3.50 6.21
C PRO A 444 18.26 -3.85 7.69
N LYS A 445 17.83 -2.86 8.51
CA LYS A 445 17.47 -3.06 9.93
C LYS A 445 16.36 -4.10 10.14
N SER A 446 15.51 -4.36 9.13
CA SER A 446 14.46 -5.38 9.23
C SER A 446 15.05 -6.80 9.34
N MET A 447 16.29 -6.99 8.90
CA MET A 447 17.00 -8.28 8.95
C MET A 447 17.83 -8.48 10.22
N ASN A 448 17.85 -7.51 11.14
CA ASN A 448 18.50 -7.70 12.44
C ASN A 448 17.82 -8.87 13.18
N SER A 449 18.62 -9.73 13.82
CA SER A 449 18.12 -10.93 14.51
C SER A 449 17.04 -10.61 15.54
N GLU A 450 17.24 -9.55 16.34
CA GLU A 450 16.26 -9.08 17.32
C GLU A 450 14.95 -8.64 16.66
N ASN A 451 15.01 -7.93 15.53
CA ASN A 451 13.83 -7.52 14.79
C ASN A 451 13.08 -8.73 14.22
N ILE A 452 13.79 -9.69 13.61
CA ILE A 452 13.19 -10.93 13.08
C ILE A 452 12.48 -11.70 14.20
N GLU A 453 13.08 -11.81 15.37
CA GLU A 453 12.45 -12.47 16.52
C GLU A 453 11.18 -11.74 16.98
N GLN A 454 11.23 -10.41 17.10
CA GLN A 454 10.07 -9.59 17.47
C GLN A 454 8.93 -9.70 16.45
N VAL A 455 9.25 -9.59 15.17
CA VAL A 455 8.26 -9.73 14.10
C VAL A 455 7.69 -11.15 14.07
N ALA A 456 8.51 -12.19 14.24
CA ALA A 456 8.04 -13.56 14.29
C ALA A 456 7.05 -13.78 15.43
N LYS A 457 7.28 -13.17 16.61
CA LYS A 457 6.31 -13.17 17.72
C LYS A 457 4.97 -12.56 17.30
N GLY A 458 4.96 -11.49 16.50
CA GLY A 458 3.74 -10.89 15.95
C GLY A 458 3.01 -11.79 14.96
N PHE A 459 3.72 -12.45 14.04
CA PHE A 459 3.13 -13.45 13.13
C PHE A 459 2.52 -14.63 13.89
N LEU A 460 3.24 -15.18 14.86
CA LEU A 460 2.72 -16.24 15.73
C LEU A 460 1.54 -15.75 16.57
N GLY A 461 1.57 -14.48 17.01
CA GLY A 461 0.48 -13.82 17.73
C GLY A 461 -0.81 -13.80 16.91
N VAL A 462 -0.77 -13.31 15.67
CA VAL A 462 -1.96 -13.29 14.81
C VAL A 462 -2.41 -14.71 14.44
N MET A 463 -1.48 -15.65 14.25
CA MET A 463 -1.82 -17.05 13.98
C MET A 463 -2.60 -17.69 15.13
N ARG A 464 -2.21 -17.42 16.39
CA ARG A 464 -2.94 -17.91 17.57
C ARG A 464 -4.37 -17.38 17.63
N VAL A 465 -4.60 -16.12 17.25
CA VAL A 465 -5.96 -15.54 17.17
C VAL A 465 -6.84 -16.36 16.22
N TYR A 466 -6.31 -16.72 15.04
CA TYR A 466 -7.05 -17.54 14.07
C TYR A 466 -7.24 -19.00 14.51
N GLU A 467 -6.27 -19.57 15.23
CA GLU A 467 -6.41 -20.92 15.80
C GLU A 467 -7.51 -20.97 16.87
N HIS A 468 -7.61 -19.96 17.75
CA HIS A 468 -8.66 -19.87 18.77
C HIS A 468 -10.04 -19.58 18.15
N ASN A 469 -10.12 -18.73 17.14
CA ASN A 469 -11.39 -18.35 16.50
C ASN A 469 -12.01 -19.46 15.65
N ASN A 470 -11.20 -20.35 15.06
CA ASN A 470 -11.70 -21.57 14.44
C ASN A 470 -12.32 -22.55 15.47
N GLY A 471 -12.04 -22.36 16.76
CA GLY A 471 -12.65 -23.10 17.88
C GLY A 471 -13.78 -22.36 18.62
N ASN A 472 -13.89 -21.02 18.54
CA ASN A 472 -14.90 -20.24 19.26
C ASN A 472 -15.31 -18.94 18.52
N LYS A 473 -16.54 -18.91 17.97
CA LYS A 473 -17.09 -17.79 17.15
C LYS A 473 -17.44 -16.50 17.92
N GLN A 474 -17.14 -16.38 19.22
CA GLN A 474 -17.68 -15.31 20.08
C GLN A 474 -16.80 -14.06 20.20
N LEU A 475 -15.47 -14.15 20.02
CA LEU A 475 -14.54 -13.03 20.25
C LEU A 475 -14.73 -11.85 19.26
N TYR A 476 -15.31 -12.12 18.09
CA TYR A 476 -15.57 -11.11 17.05
C TYR A 476 -16.77 -10.18 17.33
N ARG A 477 -17.62 -10.47 18.33
CA ARG A 477 -18.78 -9.63 18.64
C ARG A 477 -18.45 -8.40 19.49
N VAL A 478 -17.42 -8.46 20.34
CA VAL A 478 -17.07 -7.36 21.27
C VAL A 478 -16.12 -6.35 20.62
N ILE A 479 -15.21 -6.80 19.75
CA ILE A 479 -14.22 -5.93 19.09
C ILE A 479 -14.80 -5.19 17.86
N ARG A 480 -16.01 -5.56 17.41
CA ARG A 480 -16.67 -4.97 16.23
C ARG A 480 -17.05 -3.50 16.38
N ASN A 481 -17.08 -2.96 17.60
CA ASN A 481 -17.30 -1.53 17.79
C ASN A 481 -16.04 -0.70 17.42
N TYR A 482 -14.86 -1.33 17.35
CA TYR A 482 -13.58 -0.67 17.02
C TYR A 482 -12.89 -1.19 15.73
N ALA A 483 -13.34 -2.29 15.13
CA ALA A 483 -12.89 -2.74 13.80
C ALA A 483 -13.52 -1.96 12.63
#